data_AF-A0A441ZGE1-F1
#
_entry.id   AF-A0A441ZGE1-F1
#
_cell.length_a   1.000
_cell.length_b   1.000
_cell.length_c   1.000
_cell.angle_alpha   90.00
_cell.angle_beta   90.00
_cell.angle_gamma   90.00
#
_symmetry.space_group_name_H-M   'P 1'
#
loop_
_entity.id
_entity.type
_entity.pdbx_description
1 polymer ?
#
loop_
_entity_poly.entity_id
_entity_poly.type
_entity_poly.pdbx_seq_one_letter_code
_entity_poly.pdbx_strand_id
1 'polypeptide(L)'
;MNDPKSILEPIGGYALDLIAKLRNRQFVPHSLTKLHNMKTCRDMTGATTAVEIGSYKGVTTKRMSHLFEKVISVEIDEALYHQASKRCAGRKNVELLLGDGARLLPEIAARVNKALIFLDGHFSGGETGQGDEPEPVLKELDLIAPFISSFVAVVVDDFRLFGVEPGWPRKSEVIQKLETLLPESQWKLSVLNDQFLAVRKLG
;
A
#
# COMPACT_ATOMS: atom_id res chain seq x y z
N MET A 1 13.43 27.04 4.06
CA MET A 1 14.21 27.09 5.32
C MET A 1 14.05 25.74 6.01
N ASN A 2 15.17 25.11 6.33
CA ASN A 2 15.29 23.70 6.72
C ASN A 2 14.45 23.35 7.96
N ASP A 3 13.64 22.30 7.88
CA ASP A 3 13.05 21.63 9.03
C ASP A 3 13.92 20.39 9.38
N PRO A 4 14.74 20.44 10.44
CA PRO A 4 15.71 19.40 10.78
C PRO A 4 15.08 18.25 11.59
N LYS A 5 13.91 17.73 11.19
CA LYS A 5 13.28 16.57 11.84
C LYS A 5 13.60 15.22 11.19
N SER A 6 14.46 15.17 10.16
CA SER A 6 14.47 14.04 9.21
C SER A 6 15.36 12.83 9.56
N ILE A 7 16.02 12.77 10.72
CA ILE A 7 16.88 11.62 11.09
C ILE A 7 16.42 10.91 12.37
N LEU A 8 15.76 11.61 13.30
CA LEU A 8 15.36 11.04 14.60
C LEU A 8 14.07 10.21 14.52
N GLU A 9 13.15 10.53 13.61
CA GLU A 9 11.88 9.80 13.48
C GLU A 9 12.05 8.33 13.02
N PRO A 10 12.90 8.02 12.02
CA PRO A 10 13.20 6.62 11.66
C PRO A 10 13.82 5.83 12.81
N ILE A 11 14.80 6.41 13.51
CA ILE A 11 15.48 5.77 14.64
C ILE A 11 14.49 5.49 15.78
N GLY A 12 13.59 6.43 16.07
CA GLY A 12 12.53 6.25 17.07
C GLY A 12 11.59 5.10 16.73
N GLY A 13 11.18 4.97 15.46
CA GLY A 13 10.39 3.83 14.99
C GLY A 13 11.10 2.50 15.21
N TYR A 14 12.33 2.35 14.73
CA TYR A 14 13.10 1.12 14.92
C TYR A 14 13.40 0.80 16.39
N ALA A 15 13.58 1.82 17.24
CA ALA A 15 13.76 1.63 18.68
C ALA A 15 12.48 1.12 19.35
N LEU A 16 11.30 1.66 18.99
CA LEU A 16 10.01 1.15 19.47
C LEU A 16 9.79 -0.31 19.04
N ASP A 17 10.14 -0.63 17.79
CA ASP A 17 10.06 -1.98 17.25
C ASP A 17 10.95 -2.96 18.04
N LEU A 18 12.18 -2.54 18.36
CA LEU A 18 13.12 -3.34 19.16
C LEU A 18 12.62 -3.52 20.61
N ILE A 19 12.11 -2.46 21.23
CA ILE A 19 11.55 -2.50 22.59
C ILE A 19 10.35 -3.46 22.66
N ALA A 20 9.48 -3.44 21.66
CA ALA A 20 8.33 -4.35 21.61
C ALA A 20 8.76 -5.82 21.47
N LYS A 21 9.78 -6.10 20.64
CA LYS A 21 10.38 -7.44 20.53
C LYS A 21 10.96 -7.92 21.86
N LEU A 22 11.69 -7.06 22.57
CA LEU A 22 12.24 -7.37 23.90
C LEU A 22 11.15 -7.63 24.95
N ARG A 23 9.91 -7.19 24.71
CA ARG A 23 8.75 -7.39 25.60
C ARG A 23 7.91 -8.62 25.24
N ASN A 24 8.33 -9.47 24.29
CA ASN A 24 7.61 -10.67 23.84
C ASN A 24 6.14 -10.44 23.45
N ARG A 25 5.78 -9.23 22.99
CA ARG A 25 4.44 -8.96 22.46
C ARG A 25 4.40 -9.31 20.98
N GLN A 26 3.28 -9.86 20.51
CA GLN A 26 3.04 -10.01 19.08
C GLN A 26 3.13 -8.62 18.44
N PHE A 27 4.18 -8.44 17.64
CA PHE A 27 4.64 -7.14 17.21
C PHE A 27 4.10 -6.84 15.81
N VAL A 28 3.32 -5.78 15.67
CA VAL A 28 2.92 -5.22 14.38
C VAL A 28 3.88 -4.08 14.06
N PRO A 29 4.71 -4.21 13.01
CA PRO A 29 5.68 -3.18 12.65
C PRO A 29 5.03 -1.81 12.50
N HIS A 30 5.62 -0.79 13.14
CA HIS A 30 5.09 0.56 13.03
C HIS A 30 5.15 1.03 11.57
N SER A 31 4.33 2.01 11.22
CA SER A 31 4.16 2.56 9.87
C SER A 31 5.45 2.95 9.11
N LEU A 32 6.59 3.09 9.79
CA LEU A 32 7.89 3.36 9.17
C LEU A 32 8.54 2.09 8.61
N THR A 33 8.37 0.96 9.29
CA THR A 33 8.88 -0.34 8.84
C THR A 33 8.09 -0.87 7.66
N LYS A 34 6.77 -0.61 7.62
CA LYS A 34 5.93 -0.88 6.42
C LYS A 34 6.35 -0.01 5.23
N LEU A 35 6.63 1.29 5.43
CA LEU A 35 7.14 2.16 4.36
C LEU A 35 8.50 1.67 3.80
N HIS A 36 9.33 1.04 4.63
CA HIS A 36 10.60 0.48 4.19
C HIS A 36 10.40 -0.59 3.10
N ASN A 37 9.35 -1.40 3.18
CA ASN A 37 9.04 -2.38 2.13
C ASN A 37 8.76 -1.67 0.79
N MET A 38 8.01 -0.56 0.78
CA MET A 38 7.76 0.22 -0.44
C MET A 38 9.05 0.77 -1.04
N LYS A 39 9.95 1.29 -0.20
CA LYS A 39 11.26 1.76 -0.64
C LYS A 39 12.08 0.61 -1.24
N THR A 40 12.10 -0.55 -0.58
CA THR A 40 12.82 -1.74 -1.08
C THR A 40 12.26 -2.21 -2.41
N CYS A 41 10.93 -2.32 -2.54
CA CYS A 41 10.27 -2.67 -3.80
C CYS A 41 10.62 -1.66 -4.91
N ARG A 42 10.59 -0.35 -4.61
CA ARG A 42 11.02 0.71 -5.53
C ARG A 42 12.47 0.52 -5.96
N ASP A 43 13.39 0.34 -5.02
CA ASP A 43 14.83 0.24 -5.30
C ASP A 43 15.16 -1.01 -6.13
N MET A 44 14.45 -2.13 -5.89
CA MET A 44 14.64 -3.37 -6.63
C MET A 44 14.09 -3.34 -8.06
N THR A 45 13.07 -2.52 -8.32
CA THR A 45 12.32 -2.54 -9.59
C THR A 45 12.50 -1.27 -10.42
N GLY A 46 13.01 -0.21 -9.78
CA GLY A 46 13.07 1.14 -10.34
C GLY A 46 11.69 1.76 -10.57
N ALA A 47 10.67 1.38 -9.79
CA ALA A 47 9.34 1.95 -9.90
C ALA A 47 9.35 3.48 -9.74
N THR A 48 8.67 4.20 -10.63
CA THR A 48 8.65 5.68 -10.60
C THR A 48 7.35 6.23 -10.03
N THR A 49 6.26 5.46 -10.14
CA THR A 49 4.93 5.83 -9.66
C THR A 49 4.48 4.88 -8.55
N ALA A 50 3.87 5.40 -7.49
CA ALA A 50 3.10 4.61 -6.54
C ALA A 50 1.60 4.85 -6.75
N VAL A 51 0.82 3.77 -6.75
CA VAL A 51 -0.64 3.77 -6.74
C VAL A 51 -1.10 3.21 -5.41
N GLU A 52 -1.93 3.94 -4.68
CA GLU A 52 -2.48 3.55 -3.37
C GLU A 52 -4.00 3.51 -3.45
N ILE A 53 -4.60 2.45 -2.94
CA ILE A 53 -6.04 2.39 -2.68
C ILE A 53 -6.25 2.41 -1.17
N GLY A 54 -6.98 3.41 -0.67
CA GLY A 54 -7.13 3.69 0.76
C GLY A 54 -6.17 4.77 1.27
N SER A 55 -6.40 6.04 0.93
CA SER A 55 -5.55 7.13 1.43
C SER A 55 -5.65 7.32 2.96
N TYR A 56 -6.84 7.05 3.53
CA TYR A 56 -7.24 7.42 4.87
C TYR A 56 -6.92 8.90 5.14
N LYS A 57 -6.16 9.18 6.20
CA LYS A 57 -5.71 10.54 6.55
C LYS A 57 -4.53 11.02 5.67
N GLY A 58 -4.01 10.23 4.73
CA GLY A 58 -2.92 10.61 3.82
C GLY A 58 -1.52 10.59 4.45
N VAL A 59 -1.31 9.81 5.53
CA VAL A 59 0.01 9.68 6.17
C VAL A 59 0.96 8.87 5.28
N THR A 60 0.50 7.72 4.78
CA THR A 60 1.26 6.84 3.89
C THR A 60 1.47 7.50 2.53
N THR A 61 0.42 8.08 1.94
CA THR A 61 0.49 8.90 0.72
C THR A 61 1.59 9.98 0.79
N LYS A 62 1.60 10.78 1.85
CA LYS A 62 2.61 11.83 2.05
C LYS A 62 4.01 11.24 2.16
N ARG A 63 4.18 10.09 2.80
CA ARG A 63 5.47 9.42 2.92
C ARG A 63 5.96 8.88 1.58
N MET A 64 5.08 8.23 0.81
CA MET A 64 5.39 7.77 -0.55
C MET A 64 5.77 8.93 -1.48
N SER A 65 5.23 10.14 -1.28
CA SER A 65 5.60 11.32 -2.07
C SER A 65 7.08 11.71 -1.96
N HIS A 66 7.80 11.20 -0.95
CA HIS A 66 9.25 11.37 -0.83
C HIS A 66 10.06 10.29 -1.54
N LEU A 67 9.41 9.19 -1.94
CA LEU A 67 10.05 8.02 -2.52
C LEU A 67 9.83 7.93 -4.01
N PHE A 68 8.69 8.39 -4.51
CA PHE A 68 8.28 8.24 -5.91
C PHE A 68 8.21 9.58 -6.63
N GLU A 69 8.42 9.55 -7.94
CA GLU A 69 8.26 10.71 -8.81
C GLU A 69 6.81 11.15 -8.90
N LYS A 70 5.87 10.19 -8.81
CA LYS A 70 4.43 10.42 -8.76
C LYS A 70 3.77 9.48 -7.75
N VAL A 71 2.78 9.99 -7.02
CA VAL A 71 1.90 9.20 -6.16
C VAL A 71 0.46 9.48 -6.56
N ILE A 72 -0.29 8.43 -6.87
CA ILE A 72 -1.73 8.48 -7.11
C ILE A 72 -2.38 7.73 -5.96
N SER A 73 -3.34 8.35 -5.28
CA SER A 73 -4.03 7.72 -4.15
C SER A 73 -5.52 7.98 -4.21
N VAL A 74 -6.30 6.94 -3.89
CA VAL A 74 -7.76 6.97 -3.94
C VAL A 74 -8.32 6.86 -2.52
N GLU A 75 -9.28 7.71 -2.20
CA GLU A 75 -10.07 7.67 -0.97
C GLU A 75 -11.56 7.73 -1.31
N ILE A 76 -12.34 6.85 -0.69
CA ILE A 76 -13.79 6.76 -0.92
C ILE A 76 -14.57 7.73 -0.03
N ASP A 77 -14.07 8.00 1.18
CA ASP A 77 -14.71 8.89 2.13
C ASP A 77 -14.30 10.36 1.91
N GLU A 78 -15.30 11.23 1.74
CA GLU A 78 -15.07 12.65 1.45
C GLU A 78 -14.33 13.39 2.58
N ALA A 79 -14.64 13.08 3.85
CA ALA A 79 -14.01 13.74 4.99
C ALA A 79 -12.53 13.31 5.14
N LEU A 80 -12.23 12.03 4.95
CA LEU A 80 -10.87 11.52 4.92
C LEU A 80 -10.10 12.05 3.72
N TYR A 81 -10.72 12.11 2.55
CA TYR A 81 -10.14 12.72 1.35
C TYR A 81 -9.72 14.17 1.61
N HIS A 82 -10.56 14.97 2.26
CA HIS A 82 -10.21 16.34 2.63
C HIS A 82 -9.05 16.40 3.65
N GLN A 83 -9.01 15.48 4.62
CA GLN A 83 -7.89 15.37 5.56
C GLN A 83 -6.58 14.99 4.86
N ALA A 84 -6.62 14.01 3.95
CA ALA A 84 -5.48 13.60 3.13
C ALA A 84 -5.01 14.75 2.22
N SER A 85 -5.94 15.43 1.57
CA SER A 85 -5.68 16.60 0.71
C SER A 85 -4.99 17.72 1.48
N LYS A 86 -5.49 18.07 2.68
CA LYS A 86 -4.86 19.06 3.55
C LYS A 86 -3.44 18.63 3.96
N ARG A 87 -3.25 17.35 4.29
CA ARG A 87 -1.95 16.81 4.69
C ARG A 87 -0.94 16.78 3.53
N CYS A 88 -1.41 16.58 2.31
CA CYS A 88 -0.61 16.48 1.09
C CYS A 88 -0.53 17.78 0.28
N ALA A 89 -1.17 18.88 0.71
CA ALA A 89 -1.27 20.14 -0.06
C ALA A 89 0.07 20.71 -0.56
N GLY A 90 1.19 20.44 0.13
CA GLY A 90 2.54 20.86 -0.29
C GLY A 90 3.26 19.91 -1.25
N ARG A 91 2.63 18.80 -1.67
CA ARG A 91 3.23 17.74 -2.49
C ARG A 91 2.70 17.80 -3.92
N LYS A 92 3.43 18.48 -4.81
CA LYS A 92 3.04 18.65 -6.22
C LYS A 92 3.02 17.33 -7.01
N ASN A 93 3.68 16.29 -6.51
CA ASN A 93 3.73 14.97 -7.10
C ASN A 93 2.64 14.02 -6.58
N VAL A 94 1.71 14.51 -5.76
CA VAL A 94 0.58 13.72 -5.25
C VAL A 94 -0.69 14.08 -6.02
N GLU A 95 -1.32 13.07 -6.59
CA GLU A 95 -2.65 13.11 -7.20
C GLU A 95 -3.61 12.34 -6.29
N LEU A 96 -4.46 13.06 -5.55
CA LEU A 96 -5.48 12.46 -4.68
C LEU A 96 -6.83 12.48 -5.40
N LEU A 97 -7.49 11.33 -5.45
CA LEU A 97 -8.79 11.14 -6.10
C LEU A 97 -9.84 10.75 -5.06
N LEU A 98 -10.98 11.44 -5.09
CA LEU A 98 -12.16 11.08 -4.30
C LEU A 98 -13.02 10.13 -5.14
N GLY A 99 -13.26 8.93 -4.65
CA GLY A 99 -14.17 7.98 -5.29
C GLY A 99 -13.91 6.53 -4.93
N ASP A 100 -14.72 5.67 -5.52
CA ASP A 100 -14.63 4.22 -5.35
C ASP A 100 -13.39 3.66 -6.07
N GLY A 101 -12.49 3.03 -5.31
CA GLY A 101 -11.30 2.36 -5.83
C GLY A 101 -11.64 1.30 -6.87
N ALA A 102 -12.77 0.59 -6.74
CA ALA A 102 -13.20 -0.41 -7.71
C ALA A 102 -13.49 0.17 -9.09
N ARG A 103 -13.85 1.46 -9.16
CA ARG A 103 -14.12 2.19 -10.41
C ARG A 103 -12.85 2.87 -10.95
N LEU A 104 -12.10 3.51 -10.07
CA LEU A 104 -10.95 4.32 -10.46
C LEU A 104 -9.69 3.49 -10.75
N LEU A 105 -9.54 2.31 -10.13
CA LEU A 105 -8.32 1.51 -10.24
C LEU A 105 -8.02 1.06 -11.68
N PRO A 106 -8.97 0.55 -12.49
CA PRO A 106 -8.71 0.24 -13.90
C PRO A 106 -8.27 1.47 -14.72
N GLU A 107 -8.88 2.63 -14.51
CA GLU A 107 -8.52 3.87 -15.20
C GLU A 107 -7.10 4.33 -14.84
N ILE A 108 -6.72 4.20 -13.57
CA ILE A 108 -5.36 4.49 -13.10
C ILE A 108 -4.37 3.48 -13.69
N ALA A 109 -4.68 2.19 -13.61
CA ALA A 109 -3.82 1.11 -14.10
C ALA A 109 -3.53 1.21 -15.61
N ALA A 110 -4.50 1.69 -16.39
CA ALA A 110 -4.37 1.91 -17.83
C ALA A 110 -3.40 3.04 -18.22
N ARG A 111 -3.16 4.02 -17.33
CA ARG A 111 -2.33 5.20 -17.63
C ARG A 111 -1.00 5.25 -16.90
N VAL A 112 -0.75 4.33 -15.96
CA VAL A 112 0.54 4.23 -15.26
C VAL A 112 1.46 3.25 -15.99
N ASN A 113 2.76 3.42 -15.76
CA ASN A 113 3.78 2.51 -16.24
C ASN A 113 4.87 2.40 -15.17
N LYS A 114 5.47 1.21 -15.06
CA LYS A 114 6.51 0.92 -14.07
C LYS A 114 6.10 1.35 -12.66
N ALA A 115 4.87 1.03 -12.29
CA ALA A 115 4.28 1.46 -11.02
C ALA A 115 4.43 0.39 -9.93
N LEU A 116 4.49 0.84 -8.68
CA LEU A 116 4.16 0.04 -7.51
C LEU A 116 2.68 0.26 -7.20
N ILE A 117 1.94 -0.80 -6.94
CA ILE A 117 0.60 -0.70 -6.35
C ILE A 117 0.62 -1.16 -4.89
N PHE A 118 -0.01 -0.37 -4.03
CA PHE A 118 -0.23 -0.63 -2.63
C PHE A 118 -1.74 -0.74 -2.36
N LEU A 119 -2.17 -1.94 -2.00
CA LEU A 119 -3.55 -2.28 -1.67
C LEU A 119 -3.70 -2.22 -0.14
N ASP A 120 -4.36 -1.16 0.32
CA ASP A 120 -4.67 -0.84 1.72
C ASP A 120 -6.12 -0.34 1.85
N GLY A 121 -7.00 -0.85 0.98
CA GLY A 121 -8.39 -0.40 0.85
C GLY A 121 -9.33 -0.96 1.91
N HIS A 122 -8.80 -1.60 2.95
CA HIS A 122 -9.61 -2.30 3.93
C HIS A 122 -10.43 -1.33 4.79
N PHE A 123 -11.65 -1.75 5.10
CA PHE A 123 -12.50 -1.08 6.05
C PHE A 123 -12.01 -1.36 7.47
N SER A 124 -11.43 -0.34 8.12
CA SER A 124 -10.92 -0.44 9.49
C SER A 124 -11.96 -0.16 10.59
N GLY A 125 -13.23 0.05 10.22
CA GLY A 125 -14.29 0.46 11.14
C GLY A 125 -14.21 1.92 11.58
N GLY A 126 -15.29 2.46 12.15
CA GLY A 126 -15.37 3.86 12.61
C GLY A 126 -15.85 4.83 11.52
N GLU A 127 -15.14 5.97 11.35
CA GLU A 127 -15.39 7.03 10.34
C GLU A 127 -14.78 6.70 8.95
N THR A 128 -14.46 5.44 8.66
CA THR A 128 -13.95 5.05 7.34
C THR A 128 -15.12 4.82 6.38
N GLY A 129 -14.94 5.16 5.11
CA GLY A 129 -15.93 4.81 4.10
C GLY A 129 -15.86 3.31 3.84
N GLN A 130 -17.00 2.62 3.94
CA GLN A 130 -17.08 1.21 3.59
C GLN A 130 -17.46 1.10 2.10
N GLY A 131 -16.66 0.38 1.32
CA GLY A 131 -17.10 -0.16 0.03
C GLY A 131 -18.11 -1.30 0.25
N ASP A 132 -18.44 -2.06 -0.80
CA ASP A 132 -19.37 -3.20 -0.67
C ASP A 132 -18.82 -4.33 0.22
N GLU A 133 -17.49 -4.46 0.31
CA GLU A 133 -16.78 -5.51 1.03
C GLU A 133 -15.83 -4.90 2.08
N PRO A 134 -15.66 -5.52 3.28
CA PRO A 134 -14.74 -5.03 4.30
C PRO A 134 -13.26 -5.06 3.90
N GLU A 135 -12.89 -5.95 2.99
CA GLU A 135 -11.52 -6.09 2.48
C GLU A 135 -11.60 -6.51 1.01
N PRO A 136 -11.48 -5.56 0.06
CA PRO A 136 -11.74 -5.79 -1.36
C PRO A 136 -10.57 -6.39 -2.14
N VAL A 137 -9.46 -6.81 -1.49
CA VAL A 137 -8.22 -7.24 -2.17
C VAL A 137 -8.44 -8.24 -3.32
N LEU A 138 -9.35 -9.21 -3.17
CA LEU A 138 -9.59 -10.21 -4.21
C LEU A 138 -10.16 -9.57 -5.49
N LYS A 139 -11.08 -8.61 -5.32
CA LYS A 139 -11.68 -7.83 -6.41
C LYS A 139 -10.68 -6.84 -6.99
N GLU A 140 -9.87 -6.18 -6.17
CA GLU A 140 -8.81 -5.27 -6.63
C GLU A 140 -7.78 -6.00 -7.49
N LEU A 141 -7.37 -7.21 -7.09
CA LEU A 141 -6.47 -8.07 -7.87
C LEU A 141 -7.09 -8.46 -9.23
N ASP A 142 -8.40 -8.73 -9.28
CA ASP A 142 -9.10 -8.98 -10.56
C ASP A 142 -9.13 -7.75 -11.45
N LEU A 143 -9.32 -6.56 -10.88
CA LEU A 143 -9.36 -5.29 -11.62
C LEU A 143 -8.01 -4.92 -12.24
N ILE A 144 -6.90 -5.22 -11.57
CA ILE A 144 -5.56 -4.93 -12.11
C ILE A 144 -5.01 -6.03 -13.01
N ALA A 145 -5.60 -7.23 -13.01
CA ALA A 145 -5.08 -8.36 -13.78
C ALA A 145 -4.85 -8.06 -15.28
N PRO A 146 -5.77 -7.38 -15.99
CA PRO A 146 -5.54 -7.00 -17.40
C PRO A 146 -4.39 -6.00 -17.59
N PHE A 147 -4.02 -5.27 -16.54
CA PHE A 147 -3.03 -4.20 -16.54
C PHE A 147 -1.77 -4.58 -15.76
N ILE A 148 -1.58 -5.87 -15.44
CA ILE A 148 -0.48 -6.30 -14.56
C ILE A 148 0.90 -5.95 -15.13
N SER A 149 1.00 -5.76 -16.46
CA SER A 149 2.20 -5.29 -17.14
C SER A 149 2.61 -3.87 -16.79
N SER A 150 1.67 -2.99 -16.39
CA SER A 150 1.91 -1.63 -15.91
C SER A 150 2.57 -1.58 -14.54
N PHE A 151 2.49 -2.68 -13.78
CA PHE A 151 3.04 -2.79 -12.45
C PHE A 151 4.35 -3.58 -12.45
N VAL A 152 5.28 -3.15 -11.60
CA VAL A 152 6.54 -3.84 -11.33
C VAL A 152 6.67 -4.24 -9.86
N ALA A 153 5.77 -3.76 -9.00
CA ALA A 153 5.63 -4.21 -7.63
C ALA A 153 4.16 -4.18 -7.20
N VAL A 154 3.75 -5.18 -6.42
CA VAL A 154 2.42 -5.27 -5.78
C VAL A 154 2.66 -5.47 -4.29
N VAL A 155 1.99 -4.67 -3.46
CA VAL A 155 2.03 -4.78 -2.00
C VAL A 155 0.62 -4.83 -1.47
N VAL A 156 0.33 -5.82 -0.63
CA VAL A 156 -0.95 -5.98 0.08
C VAL A 156 -0.68 -5.80 1.58
N ASP A 157 -1.37 -4.85 2.22
CA ASP A 157 -1.20 -4.59 3.65
C ASP A 157 -1.94 -5.58 4.56
N ASP A 158 -1.65 -5.49 5.86
CA ASP A 158 -2.34 -6.16 6.97
C ASP A 158 -2.59 -7.66 6.75
N PHE A 159 -1.58 -8.32 6.18
CA PHE A 159 -1.68 -9.69 5.73
C PHE A 159 -2.01 -10.69 6.86
N ARG A 160 -1.70 -10.35 8.11
CA ARG A 160 -2.09 -11.14 9.29
C ARG A 160 -3.60 -11.23 9.51
N LEU A 161 -4.39 -10.26 9.04
CA LEU A 161 -5.82 -10.15 9.32
C LEU A 161 -6.69 -11.03 8.41
N PHE A 162 -6.20 -11.42 7.23
CA PHE A 162 -6.90 -12.34 6.32
C PHE A 162 -7.29 -13.65 7.03
N GLY A 163 -8.55 -14.07 6.95
CA GLY A 163 -9.08 -15.26 7.62
C GLY A 163 -9.10 -15.20 9.16
N VAL A 164 -8.91 -14.00 9.74
CA VAL A 164 -9.05 -13.74 11.18
C VAL A 164 -10.17 -12.73 11.40
N GLU A 165 -10.15 -11.61 10.67
CA GLU A 165 -11.18 -10.59 10.78
C GLU A 165 -12.50 -11.05 10.12
N PRO A 166 -13.66 -10.83 10.77
CA PRO A 166 -14.95 -11.18 10.20
C PRO A 166 -15.17 -10.51 8.84
N GLY A 167 -15.54 -11.30 7.83
CA GLY A 167 -15.82 -10.81 6.48
C GLY A 167 -14.58 -10.61 5.60
N TRP A 168 -13.36 -10.80 6.11
CA TRP A 168 -12.15 -10.79 5.29
C TRP A 168 -11.93 -12.14 4.60
N PRO A 169 -11.35 -12.16 3.38
CA PRO A 169 -11.04 -13.39 2.69
C PRO A 169 -9.97 -14.20 3.45
N ARG A 170 -9.93 -15.52 3.24
CA ARG A 170 -8.91 -16.37 3.86
C ARG A 170 -7.54 -16.08 3.25
N LYS A 171 -6.48 -16.17 4.07
CA LYS A 171 -5.09 -16.09 3.58
C LYS A 171 -4.83 -16.99 2.39
N SER A 172 -5.34 -18.23 2.43
CA SER A 172 -5.17 -19.20 1.34
C SER A 172 -5.77 -18.73 0.02
N GLU A 173 -6.91 -18.04 0.04
CA GLU A 173 -7.58 -17.53 -1.15
C GLU A 173 -6.79 -16.37 -1.76
N VAL A 174 -6.31 -15.46 -0.90
CA VAL A 174 -5.47 -14.32 -1.31
C VAL A 174 -4.13 -14.80 -1.89
N ILE A 175 -3.45 -15.76 -1.23
CA ILE A 175 -2.20 -16.35 -1.72
C ILE A 175 -2.41 -17.02 -3.07
N GLN A 176 -3.45 -17.86 -3.19
CA GLN A 176 -3.73 -18.56 -4.45
C GLN A 176 -3.95 -17.59 -5.60
N LYS A 177 -4.71 -16.51 -5.38
CA LYS A 177 -4.94 -15.48 -6.40
C LYS A 177 -3.65 -14.74 -6.76
N LEU A 178 -2.86 -14.35 -5.77
CA LEU A 178 -1.57 -13.68 -5.97
C LEU A 178 -0.58 -14.55 -6.74
N GLU A 179 -0.41 -15.82 -6.37
CA GLU A 179 0.50 -16.75 -7.04
C GLU A 179 0.06 -17.07 -8.49
N THR A 180 -1.25 -17.10 -8.73
CA THR A 180 -1.81 -17.26 -10.08
C THR A 180 -1.56 -16.01 -10.93
N LEU A 181 -1.80 -14.82 -10.39
CA LEU A 181 -1.62 -13.56 -11.11
C LEU A 181 -0.14 -13.17 -11.29
N LEU A 182 0.70 -13.51 -10.33
CA LEU A 182 2.09 -13.09 -10.20
C LEU A 182 3.01 -14.33 -10.16
N PRO A 183 3.11 -15.11 -11.26
CA PRO A 183 3.84 -16.37 -11.25
C PRO A 183 5.33 -16.17 -10.93
N GLU A 184 5.89 -17.09 -10.13
CA GLU A 184 7.29 -17.00 -9.67
C GLU A 184 8.31 -17.00 -10.81
N SER A 185 7.95 -17.45 -12.01
CA SER A 185 8.83 -17.33 -13.18
C SER A 185 9.15 -15.87 -13.52
N GLN A 186 8.24 -14.93 -13.24
CA GLN A 186 8.38 -13.50 -13.54
C GLN A 186 8.46 -12.63 -12.29
N TRP A 187 8.00 -13.14 -11.13
CA TRP A 187 7.90 -12.37 -9.89
C TRP A 187 8.69 -13.03 -8.76
N LYS A 188 9.19 -12.23 -7.83
CA LYS A 188 9.68 -12.69 -6.54
C LYS A 188 8.63 -12.33 -5.50
N LEU A 189 8.11 -13.35 -4.82
CA LEU A 189 7.06 -13.22 -3.81
C LEU A 189 7.68 -13.32 -2.41
N SER A 190 7.15 -12.57 -1.45
CA SER A 190 7.59 -12.63 -0.05
C SER A 190 6.52 -12.07 0.88
N VAL A 191 6.51 -12.51 2.14
CA VAL A 191 5.70 -11.89 3.20
C VAL A 191 6.67 -11.31 4.23
N LEU A 192 6.64 -9.98 4.39
CA LEU A 192 7.56 -9.25 5.26
C LEU A 192 6.81 -8.15 6.01
N ASN A 193 7.00 -8.09 7.33
CA ASN A 193 6.47 -7.01 8.17
C ASN A 193 4.96 -6.78 8.03
N ASP A 194 4.19 -7.87 8.03
CA ASP A 194 2.73 -7.86 7.88
C ASP A 194 2.22 -7.47 6.47
N GLN A 195 3.10 -7.52 5.47
CA GLN A 195 2.75 -7.22 4.09
C GLN A 195 3.12 -8.38 3.19
N PHE A 196 2.25 -8.68 2.22
CA PHE A 196 2.65 -9.47 1.07
C PHE A 196 3.31 -8.55 0.04
N LEU A 197 4.47 -8.94 -0.46
CA LEU A 197 5.24 -8.18 -1.45
C LEU A 197 5.49 -9.07 -2.66
N ALA A 198 5.18 -8.56 -3.84
CA ALA A 198 5.65 -9.10 -5.11
C ALA A 198 6.47 -8.05 -5.83
N VAL A 199 7.64 -8.44 -6.33
CA VAL A 199 8.48 -7.59 -7.18
C VAL A 199 8.80 -8.32 -8.47
N ARG A 200 8.66 -7.63 -9.60
CA ARG A 200 8.95 -8.20 -10.92
C ARG A 200 10.45 -8.40 -11.08
N LYS A 201 10.86 -9.56 -11.56
CA LYS A 201 12.26 -9.85 -11.86
C LYS A 201 12.68 -8.96 -13.03
N LEU A 202 13.76 -8.20 -12.86
CA LEU A 202 14.40 -7.50 -13.96
C LEU A 202 15.04 -8.58 -14.86
N GLY A 203 14.64 -8.60 -16.12
CA GLY A 203 15.24 -9.46 -17.15
C GLY A 203 16.64 -9.02 -17.53
#